data_AF-E9P6W8-F1
#
_entry.id   AF-E9P6W8-F1
#
_cell.length_a   1.000
_cell.length_b   1.000
_cell.length_c   1.000
_cell.angle_alpha   90.00
_cell.angle_beta   90.00
_cell.angle_gamma   90.00
#
_symmetry.space_group_name_H-M   'P 1'
#
loop_
_entity.id
_entity.type
_entity.pdbx_description
1 polymer ?
#
loop_
_entity_poly.entity_id
_entity_poly.type
_entity_poly.pdbx_seq_one_letter_code
_entity_poly.pdbx_strand_id
1 'polypeptide(L)'
;LLSLTGCYGLHHAPSAPQSGPKNPSKDTTTAVHKTAPRSAPLPAKLYKNPEELVGKPFRDLGEVYGSTCKVSLQDPPPSISTARRNMQTRAAAMKGNGVLLHQCQIVNAVAGCY
;
A
#
# COMPACT_ATOMS: atom_id res chain seq x y z
N LEU A 1 -17.83 -18.56 -29.67
CA LEU A 1 -17.28 -17.19 -29.58
C LEU A 1 -18.35 -16.31 -28.92
N LEU A 2 -18.25 -16.06 -27.61
CA LEU A 2 -19.16 -15.15 -26.92
C LEU A 2 -18.52 -13.75 -26.91
N SER A 3 -19.20 -12.78 -27.53
CA SER A 3 -18.81 -11.38 -27.57
C SER A 3 -19.50 -10.63 -26.44
N LEU A 4 -18.75 -10.05 -25.50
CA LEU A 4 -19.29 -9.09 -24.53
C LEU A 4 -19.15 -7.67 -25.07
N THR A 5 -20.25 -7.10 -25.57
CA THR A 5 -20.37 -5.67 -25.89
C THR A 5 -20.76 -4.88 -24.62
N GLY A 6 -19.96 -3.86 -24.31
CA GLY A 6 -20.17 -2.94 -23.19
C GLY A 6 -21.16 -1.82 -23.49
N CYS A 7 -21.75 -1.27 -22.43
CA CYS A 7 -22.51 -0.02 -22.47
C CYS A 7 -21.80 1.06 -21.65
N TYR A 8 -21.30 2.08 -22.34
CA TYR A 8 -20.91 3.38 -21.82
C TYR A 8 -22.09 4.35 -21.99
N GLY A 9 -22.27 5.25 -21.02
CA GLY A 9 -23.05 6.47 -21.17
C GLY A 9 -23.67 6.91 -19.84
N LEU A 10 -23.74 8.19 -19.48
CA LEU A 10 -23.33 9.43 -20.14
C LEU A 10 -23.22 10.51 -19.06
N HIS A 11 -22.32 11.46 -19.30
CA HIS A 11 -22.20 12.70 -18.55
C HIS A 11 -23.50 13.51 -18.59
N HIS A 12 -23.89 14.11 -17.46
CA HIS A 12 -24.81 15.25 -17.46
C HIS A 12 -24.22 16.41 -16.65
N ALA A 13 -23.97 17.50 -17.37
CA ALA A 13 -24.04 18.90 -16.97
C ALA A 13 -24.50 19.67 -18.24
N PRO A 14 -24.97 20.93 -18.21
CA PRO A 14 -25.17 21.86 -17.09
C PRO A 14 -26.58 22.51 -17.09
N SER A 15 -26.95 23.25 -16.03
CA SER A 15 -27.85 24.40 -16.19
C SER A 15 -27.64 25.43 -15.08
N ALA A 16 -27.54 26.69 -15.47
CA ALA A 16 -27.63 27.91 -14.65
C ALA A 16 -28.82 28.76 -15.19
N PRO A 17 -29.20 29.96 -14.67
CA PRO A 17 -28.90 30.67 -13.40
C PRO A 17 -30.19 31.26 -12.70
N GLN A 18 -29.98 32.07 -11.63
CA GLN A 18 -30.92 33.07 -11.00
C GLN A 18 -31.91 32.53 -9.93
N SER A 19 -32.29 33.17 -8.82
CA SER A 19 -31.87 34.35 -8.03
C SER A 19 -32.77 34.46 -6.76
N GLY A 20 -32.19 34.56 -5.55
CA GLY A 20 -32.77 35.10 -4.29
C GLY A 20 -33.88 34.31 -3.54
N PRO A 21 -34.27 34.68 -2.29
CA PRO A 21 -33.60 35.48 -1.25
C PRO A 21 -33.39 34.73 0.10
N LYS A 22 -32.63 35.39 0.99
CA LYS A 22 -32.29 35.03 2.40
C LYS A 22 -33.42 34.35 3.20
N ASN A 23 -33.09 33.29 3.91
CA ASN A 23 -33.50 33.16 5.31
C ASN A 23 -32.47 32.37 6.16
N PRO A 24 -32.16 32.81 7.38
CA PRO A 24 -31.19 32.17 8.26
C PRO A 24 -31.91 31.04 9.02
N SER A 25 -31.41 29.82 8.93
CA SER A 25 -31.92 28.74 9.75
C SER A 25 -30.78 27.84 10.21
N LYS A 26 -30.37 28.17 11.43
CA LYS A 26 -30.14 27.24 12.52
C LYS A 26 -29.01 26.24 12.29
N ASP A 27 -27.86 26.61 12.83
CA ASP A 27 -26.80 25.70 13.27
C ASP A 27 -27.41 24.43 13.86
N THR A 28 -27.35 23.35 13.07
CA THR A 28 -27.42 22.00 13.59
C THR A 28 -26.08 21.37 13.26
N THR A 29 -25.20 21.45 14.26
CA THR A 29 -23.98 20.65 14.45
C THR A 29 -24.17 19.27 13.84
N THR A 30 -23.66 19.08 12.63
CA THR A 30 -23.27 17.76 12.15
C THR A 30 -21.78 17.71 12.35
N ALA A 31 -21.37 17.19 13.50
CA ALA A 31 -19.99 16.88 13.79
C ALA A 31 -19.49 15.96 12.67
N VAL A 32 -18.76 16.53 11.72
CA VAL A 32 -17.90 15.79 10.81
C VAL A 32 -16.94 15.04 11.72
N HIS A 33 -17.22 13.76 11.98
CA HIS A 33 -16.25 12.87 12.60
C HIS A 33 -15.06 12.82 11.65
N LYS A 34 -14.10 13.73 11.88
CA LYS A 34 -12.75 13.65 11.31
C LYS A 34 -12.25 12.27 11.71
N THR A 35 -12.23 11.36 10.74
CA THR A 35 -11.59 10.06 10.90
C THR A 35 -10.15 10.38 11.28
N ALA A 36 -9.77 10.04 12.51
CA ALA A 36 -8.41 10.25 12.97
C ALA A 36 -7.45 9.59 11.97
N PRO A 37 -6.31 10.20 11.65
CA PRO A 37 -5.33 9.59 10.77
C PRO A 37 -4.99 8.20 11.33
N ARG A 38 -5.34 7.15 10.59
CA ARG A 38 -4.96 5.79 10.94
C ARG A 38 -3.44 5.78 10.95
N SER A 39 -2.83 5.64 12.13
CA SER A 39 -1.37 5.58 12.27
C SER A 39 -0.84 4.55 11.29
N ALA A 40 0.14 4.96 10.48
CA ALA A 40 0.75 4.07 9.50
C ALA A 40 1.25 2.81 10.24
N PRO A 41 0.98 1.59 9.73
CA PRO A 41 1.46 0.38 10.36
C PRO A 41 2.97 0.42 10.52
N LEU A 42 3.45 0.12 11.73
CA LEU A 42 4.88 -0.07 11.97
C LEU A 42 5.39 -1.23 11.10
N PRO A 43 6.62 -1.15 10.55
CA PRO A 43 7.20 -2.26 9.81
C PRO A 43 7.24 -3.54 10.65
N ALA A 44 6.93 -4.67 10.03
CA ALA A 44 6.94 -5.98 10.70
C ALA A 44 8.35 -6.31 11.23
N LYS A 45 8.42 -7.03 12.36
CA LYS A 45 9.70 -7.47 12.93
C LYS A 45 10.40 -8.44 11.98
N LEU A 46 11.67 -8.19 11.72
CA LEU A 46 12.48 -9.09 10.92
C LEU A 46 13.08 -10.19 11.81
N TYR A 47 12.81 -11.43 11.46
CA TYR A 47 13.50 -12.61 11.99
C TYR A 47 14.49 -13.09 10.93
N LYS A 48 15.73 -13.35 11.32
CA LYS A 48 16.75 -13.86 10.39
C LYS A 48 16.87 -15.37 10.44
N ASN A 49 16.51 -15.95 11.58
CA ASN A 49 16.70 -17.35 11.89
C ASN A 49 15.35 -17.95 12.30
N PRO A 50 15.00 -19.15 11.79
CA PRO A 50 13.75 -19.82 12.16
C PRO A 50 13.70 -20.22 13.63
N GLU A 51 14.85 -20.42 14.28
CA GLU A 51 14.97 -20.78 15.70
C GLU A 51 14.31 -19.75 16.62
N GLU A 52 14.25 -18.47 16.21
CA GLU A 52 13.59 -17.41 16.96
C GLU A 52 12.07 -17.59 17.07
N LEU A 53 11.48 -18.43 16.20
CA LEU A 53 10.06 -18.77 16.17
C LEU A 53 9.76 -20.13 16.82
N VAL A 54 10.78 -20.92 17.16
CA VAL A 54 10.59 -22.23 17.81
C VAL A 54 9.93 -22.03 19.17
N GLY A 55 8.89 -22.82 19.44
CA GLY A 55 8.11 -22.74 20.67
C GLY A 55 7.19 -21.52 20.77
N LYS A 56 7.14 -20.64 19.75
CA LYS A 56 6.19 -19.53 19.67
C LYS A 56 5.05 -19.92 18.72
N PRO A 57 3.79 -19.87 19.15
CA PRO A 57 2.69 -20.05 18.22
C PRO A 57 2.68 -18.87 17.23
N PHE A 58 2.67 -19.18 15.93
CA PHE A 58 2.51 -18.19 14.88
C PHE A 58 1.52 -18.70 13.85
N ARG A 59 0.95 -17.75 13.09
CA ARG A 59 0.11 -18.03 11.95
C ARG A 59 0.84 -17.58 10.71
N ASP A 60 0.95 -18.47 9.73
CA ASP A 60 1.44 -18.11 8.43
C ASP A 60 0.40 -17.24 7.69
N LEU A 61 0.87 -16.11 7.15
CA LEU A 61 0.08 -15.17 6.37
C LEU A 61 0.44 -15.22 4.87
N GLY A 62 1.47 -15.97 4.50
CA GLY A 62 1.99 -16.07 3.15
C GLY A 62 3.35 -15.37 2.97
N GLU A 63 3.93 -15.59 1.79
CA GLU A 63 5.24 -15.06 1.43
C GLU A 63 5.17 -13.58 1.02
N VAL A 64 6.23 -12.84 1.34
CA VAL A 64 6.41 -11.45 0.92
C VAL A 64 7.78 -11.23 0.33
N TYR A 65 7.83 -10.35 -0.67
CA TYR A 65 9.06 -9.97 -1.37
C TYR A 65 9.27 -8.48 -1.26
N GLY A 66 10.53 -8.05 -1.08
CA GLY A 66 10.93 -6.66 -1.18
C GLY A 66 12.13 -6.53 -2.11
N SER A 67 12.05 -5.58 -3.04
CA SER A 67 13.11 -5.32 -4.02
C SER A 67 13.34 -3.82 -4.17
N THR A 68 14.52 -3.50 -4.69
CA THR A 68 14.87 -2.17 -5.21
C THR A 68 15.49 -2.38 -6.58
N CYS A 69 14.97 -1.66 -7.58
CA CYS A 69 15.42 -1.74 -8.96
C CYS A 69 16.05 -0.41 -9.34
N LYS A 70 17.27 -0.46 -9.88
CA LYS A 70 17.89 0.67 -10.55
C LYS A 70 17.41 0.62 -12.00
N VAL A 71 16.69 1.60 -12.51
CA VAL A 71 16.14 1.57 -13.89
C VAL A 71 17.07 2.29 -14.86
N SER A 72 17.69 3.38 -14.40
CA SER A 72 18.62 4.21 -15.15
C SER A 72 19.95 4.34 -14.42
N LEU A 73 20.99 4.79 -15.13
CA LEU A 73 22.30 5.05 -14.52
C LEU A 73 22.27 6.12 -13.43
N GLN A 74 21.32 7.06 -13.51
CA GLN A 74 21.10 8.13 -12.55
C GLN A 74 20.41 7.65 -11.26
N ASP A 75 19.73 6.51 -11.29
CA ASP A 75 19.08 5.97 -10.10
C ASP A 75 20.12 5.50 -9.07
N PRO A 76 19.81 5.60 -7.77
CA PRO A 76 20.69 5.12 -6.73
C PRO A 76 20.93 3.61 -6.87
N PRO A 77 22.12 3.11 -6.48
CA PRO A 77 22.38 1.68 -6.46
C PRO A 77 21.34 0.91 -5.64
N PRO A 78 20.98 -0.33 -6.05
CA PRO A 78 20.05 -1.15 -5.29
C PRO A 78 20.62 -1.47 -3.91
N SER A 79 19.77 -1.38 -2.88
CA SER A 79 20.17 -1.49 -1.49
C SER A 79 19.40 -2.59 -0.78
N ILE A 80 20.14 -3.53 -0.18
CA ILE A 80 19.62 -4.62 0.64
C ILE A 80 18.82 -4.09 1.83
N SER A 81 19.26 -2.99 2.46
CA SER A 81 18.55 -2.41 3.60
C SER A 81 17.16 -1.90 3.21
N THR A 82 17.07 -1.24 2.05
CA THR A 82 15.81 -0.73 1.49
C THR A 82 14.91 -1.87 1.02
N ALA A 83 15.44 -2.87 0.32
CA ALA A 83 14.68 -4.05 -0.10
C ALA A 83 14.04 -4.77 1.10
N ARG A 84 14.81 -4.94 2.18
CA ARG A 84 14.34 -5.54 3.44
C ARG A 84 13.28 -4.69 4.14
N ARG A 85 13.45 -3.37 4.17
CA ARG A 85 12.44 -2.44 4.70
C ARG A 85 11.13 -2.56 3.91
N ASN A 86 11.20 -2.62 2.59
CA ASN A 86 10.04 -2.79 1.72
C ASN A 86 9.32 -4.12 1.99
N MET A 87 10.07 -5.21 2.18
CA MET A 87 9.53 -6.51 2.58
C MET A 87 8.80 -6.43 3.93
N GLN A 88 9.39 -5.81 4.95
CA GLN A 88 8.76 -5.62 6.27
C GLN A 88 7.48 -4.78 6.19
N THR A 89 7.46 -3.73 5.37
CA THR A 89 6.27 -2.90 5.14
C THR A 89 5.15 -3.69 4.46
N ARG A 90 5.49 -4.54 3.48
CA ARG A 90 4.50 -5.43 2.82
C ARG A 90 3.92 -6.45 3.78
N ALA A 91 4.75 -7.08 4.63
CA ALA A 91 4.26 -7.95 5.70
C ALA A 91 3.31 -7.21 6.65
N ALA A 92 3.64 -5.98 7.06
CA ALA A 92 2.77 -5.16 7.88
C ALA A 92 1.43 -4.82 7.20
N ALA A 93 1.44 -4.57 5.89
CA ALA A 93 0.22 -4.34 5.11
C ALA A 93 -0.70 -5.59 5.06
N MET A 94 -0.12 -6.79 5.16
CA MET A 94 -0.86 -8.05 5.33
C MET A 94 -1.32 -8.31 6.77
N LYS A 95 -1.22 -7.30 7.65
CA LYS A 95 -1.49 -7.39 9.09
C LYS A 95 -0.54 -8.35 9.81
N GLY A 96 0.62 -8.63 9.23
CA GLY A 96 1.70 -9.39 9.86
C GLY A 96 2.49 -8.53 10.83
N ASN A 97 2.82 -9.10 11.98
CA ASN A 97 3.69 -8.48 12.98
C ASN A 97 5.17 -8.91 12.82
N GLY A 98 5.45 -9.91 11.98
CA GLY A 98 6.77 -10.46 11.73
C GLY A 98 6.96 -10.94 10.30
N VAL A 99 8.22 -11.06 9.89
CA VAL A 99 8.64 -11.67 8.62
C VAL A 99 9.93 -12.45 8.86
N LEU A 100 9.93 -13.72 8.45
CA LEU A 100 11.12 -14.57 8.47
C LEU A 100 11.88 -14.37 7.15
N LEU A 101 13.11 -13.87 7.23
CA LEU A 101 13.96 -13.66 6.06
C LEU A 101 14.51 -14.99 5.58
N HIS A 102 14.28 -15.32 4.30
CA HIS A 102 14.87 -16.49 3.67
C HIS A 102 16.18 -16.14 2.97
N GLN A 103 16.12 -15.25 1.98
CA GLN A 103 17.28 -14.85 1.20
C GLN A 103 17.22 -13.35 0.87
N CYS A 104 18.39 -12.72 0.81
CA CYS A 104 18.50 -11.35 0.33
C CYS A 104 19.80 -11.24 -0.47
N GLN A 105 19.68 -10.84 -1.73
CA GLN A 105 20.80 -10.80 -2.66
C GLN A 105 20.62 -9.66 -3.67
N ILE A 106 21.74 -9.13 -4.14
CA ILE A 106 21.76 -8.23 -5.30
C ILE A 106 21.87 -9.11 -6.53
N VAL A 107 20.92 -8.96 -7.44
CA VAL A 107 20.88 -9.67 -8.73
C VAL A 107 21.12 -8.69 -9.86
N ASN A 108 21.86 -9.12 -10.87
CA ASN A 108 22.12 -8.35 -12.08
C ASN A 108 21.30 -8.95 -13.24
N ALA A 109 21.19 -8.21 -14.36
CA ALA A 109 20.51 -8.65 -15.57
C ALA A 109 19.02 -9.01 -15.37
N VAL A 110 18.32 -8.25 -14.53
CA VAL A 110 16.87 -8.36 -14.38
C VAL A 110 16.20 -7.50 -15.45
N ALA A 111 15.24 -8.06 -16.18
CA ALA A 111 14.53 -7.29 -17.21
C ALA A 111 13.89 -6.02 -16.60
N GLY A 112 14.23 -4.85 -17.17
CA GLY A 112 13.76 -3.55 -16.68
C GLY A 112 14.56 -2.95 -15.52
N CYS A 113 15.60 -3.64 -15.04
CA CYS A 113 16.58 -3.11 -14.10
C CYS A 113 17.98 -3.12 -14.73
N TYR A 114 18.68 -2.00 -14.58
CA TYR A 114 20.05 -1.76 -15.02
C TYR A 114 21.05 -2.71 -14.33
#